data_AF-A0A923END3-F1
#
_entry.id   AF-A0A923END3-F1
#
_cell.length_a   1.000
_cell.length_b   1.000
_cell.length_c   1.000
_cell.angle_alpha   90.00
_cell.angle_beta   90.00
_cell.angle_gamma   90.00
#
_symmetry.space_group_name_H-M   'P 1'
#
loop_
_entity.id
_entity.type
_entity.pdbx_description
1 polymer ?
#
loop_
_entity_poly.entity_id
_entity_poly.type
_entity_poly.pdbx_seq_one_letter_code
_entity_poly.pdbx_strand_id
1 'polypeptide(L)'
;MRAERERAAARLRDERALVAAFARRLRHQAIRDSYAGLRGQDVSLAMAALLDSISLALDEVPDQVRRDAVAAARRDRDGPDGPNDPRAARGGLLRP
;
A
#
# COMPACT_ATOMS: atom_id res chain seq x y z
N MET A 1 5.58 -25.94 -15.72
CA MET A 1 4.91 -25.08 -16.72
C MET A 1 3.55 -24.52 -16.29
N ARG A 2 2.41 -25.27 -16.28
CA ARG A 2 1.09 -24.67 -15.88
C ARG A 2 1.05 -24.20 -14.42
N ALA A 3 1.51 -25.04 -13.49
CA ALA A 3 1.56 -24.70 -12.06
C ALA A 3 2.45 -23.50 -11.72
N GLU A 4 3.55 -23.27 -12.47
CA GLU A 4 4.44 -22.12 -12.24
C GLU A 4 3.80 -20.81 -12.72
N ARG A 5 3.09 -20.85 -13.84
CA ARG A 5 2.32 -19.70 -14.36
C ARG A 5 1.18 -19.33 -13.43
N GLU A 6 0.47 -20.31 -12.88
CA GLU A 6 -0.59 -20.09 -11.89
C GLU A 6 -0.04 -19.45 -10.61
N ARG A 7 1.10 -19.94 -10.09
CA ARG A 7 1.77 -19.34 -8.93
C ARG A 7 2.25 -17.91 -9.21
N ALA A 8 2.78 -17.65 -10.41
CA ALA A 8 3.20 -16.31 -10.80
C ALA A 8 2.02 -15.34 -10.88
N ALA A 9 0.90 -15.78 -11.47
CA ALA A 9 -0.34 -14.99 -11.54
C ALA A 9 -0.94 -14.73 -10.15
N ALA A 10 -0.89 -15.73 -9.24
CA ALA A 10 -1.33 -15.55 -7.86
C ALA A 10 -0.49 -14.49 -7.14
N ARG A 11 0.85 -14.58 -7.23
CA ARG A 11 1.75 -13.57 -6.65
C ARG A 11 1.48 -12.17 -7.18
N LEU A 12 1.28 -12.03 -8.49
CA LEU A 12 0.96 -10.74 -9.09
C LEU A 12 -0.35 -10.17 -8.54
N ARG A 13 -1.40 -11.00 -8.38
CA ARG A 13 -2.67 -10.58 -7.78
C ARG A 13 -2.49 -10.11 -6.33
N ASP A 14 -1.72 -10.84 -5.55
CA ASP A 14 -1.44 -10.48 -4.16
C ASP A 14 -0.66 -9.16 -4.06
N GLU A 15 0.34 -8.96 -4.93
CA GLU A 15 1.10 -7.72 -5.02
C GLU A 15 0.20 -6.54 -5.44
N ARG A 16 -0.67 -6.72 -6.44
CA ARG A 16 -1.64 -5.70 -6.85
C ARG A 16 -2.58 -5.33 -5.71
N ALA A 17 -3.14 -6.33 -5.02
CA ALA A 17 -4.01 -6.11 -3.88
C ALA A 17 -3.31 -5.35 -2.74
N LEU A 18 -2.02 -5.65 -2.52
CA LEU A 18 -1.22 -4.98 -1.51
C LEU A 18 -1.01 -3.48 -1.83
N VAL A 19 -0.62 -3.17 -3.06
CA VAL A 19 -0.40 -1.77 -3.50
C VAL A 19 -1.71 -0.99 -3.47
N ALA A 20 -2.82 -1.58 -3.94
CA ALA A 20 -4.14 -0.96 -3.89
C ALA A 20 -4.61 -0.70 -2.45
N ALA A 21 -4.34 -1.63 -1.52
CA ALA A 21 -4.66 -1.44 -0.11
C ALA A 21 -3.86 -0.29 0.52
N PHE A 22 -2.57 -0.16 0.18
CA PHE A 22 -1.73 0.95 0.61
C PHE A 22 -2.27 2.29 0.08
N ALA A 23 -2.59 2.36 -1.20
CA ALA A 23 -3.16 3.53 -1.83
C ALA A 23 -4.47 4.00 -1.17
N ARG A 24 -5.35 3.05 -0.81
CA ARG A 24 -6.59 3.32 -0.06
C ARG A 24 -6.32 3.85 1.35
N ARG A 25 -5.35 3.29 2.08
CA ARG A 25 -4.98 3.78 3.42
C ARG A 25 -4.42 5.20 3.37
N LEU A 26 -3.58 5.50 2.39
CA LEU A 26 -3.02 6.83 2.19
C LEU A 26 -4.12 7.87 1.92
N ARG A 27 -5.10 7.52 1.07
CA ARG A 27 -6.30 8.33 0.82
C ARG A 27 -7.12 8.57 2.09
N HIS A 28 -7.38 7.51 2.83
CA HIS A 28 -8.16 7.60 4.06
C HIS A 28 -7.48 8.50 5.10
N GLN A 29 -6.16 8.33 5.27
CA GLN A 29 -5.35 9.16 6.15
C GLN A 29 -5.38 10.63 5.73
N ALA A 30 -5.17 10.91 4.43
CA ALA A 30 -5.21 12.27 3.90
C ALA A 30 -6.57 12.95 4.16
N ILE A 31 -7.68 12.25 3.90
CA ILE A 31 -9.03 12.76 4.18
C ILE A 31 -9.22 13.03 5.68
N ARG A 32 -8.80 12.11 6.54
CA ARG A 32 -8.90 12.27 8.00
C ARG A 32 -8.10 13.48 8.49
N ASP A 33 -6.90 13.68 7.97
CA ASP A 33 -6.04 14.81 8.33
C ASP A 33 -6.64 16.15 7.86
N SER A 34 -7.32 16.14 6.71
CA SER A 34 -8.08 17.31 6.24
C SER A 34 -9.22 17.67 7.20
N TYR A 35 -9.96 16.69 7.72
CA TYR A 35 -11.00 16.93 8.73
C TYR A 35 -10.42 17.43 10.06
N ALA A 36 -9.17 17.06 10.39
CA ALA A 36 -8.46 17.59 11.54
C ALA A 36 -7.91 19.02 11.33
N GLY A 37 -8.15 19.64 10.17
CA GLY A 37 -7.69 20.99 9.84
C GLY A 37 -6.20 21.08 9.50
N LEU A 38 -5.52 19.95 9.33
CA LEU A 38 -4.14 19.92 8.84
C LEU A 38 -4.12 20.35 7.37
N ARG A 39 -2.97 20.83 6.88
CA ARG A 39 -2.78 21.20 5.46
C ARG A 39 -1.70 20.34 4.80
N GLY A 40 -1.71 20.29 3.47
CA GLY A 40 -0.68 19.61 2.67
C GLY A 40 -1.06 18.19 2.22
N GLN A 41 -2.35 17.86 2.21
CA GLN A 41 -2.85 16.54 1.80
C GLN A 41 -2.71 16.26 0.30
N ASP A 42 -2.50 17.29 -0.52
CA ASP A 42 -2.44 17.19 -1.99
C ASP A 42 -1.39 16.16 -2.44
N VAL A 43 -0.23 16.15 -1.79
CA VAL A 43 0.85 15.18 -2.07
C VAL A 43 0.39 13.76 -1.74
N SER A 44 -0.22 13.56 -0.57
CA SER A 44 -0.73 12.24 -0.15
C SER A 44 -1.84 11.75 -1.07
N LEU A 45 -2.73 12.63 -1.52
CA LEU A 45 -3.79 12.29 -2.48
C LEU A 45 -3.23 11.95 -3.87
N ALA A 46 -2.28 12.75 -4.37
CA ALA A 46 -1.60 12.49 -5.64
C ALA A 46 -0.84 11.15 -5.61
N MET A 47 -0.09 10.89 -4.55
CA MET A 47 0.60 9.60 -4.36
C MET A 47 -0.37 8.43 -4.29
N ALA A 48 -1.52 8.61 -3.64
CA ALA A 48 -2.56 7.59 -3.59
C ALA A 48 -3.17 7.29 -4.98
N ALA A 49 -3.31 8.30 -5.84
CA ALA A 49 -3.78 8.12 -7.21
C ALA A 49 -2.72 7.40 -8.08
N LEU A 50 -1.45 7.78 -7.94
CA LEU A 50 -0.34 7.13 -8.63
C LEU A 50 -0.23 5.64 -8.24
N LEU A 51 -0.33 5.33 -6.94
CA LEU A 51 -0.30 3.95 -6.47
C LEU A 51 -1.50 3.12 -6.96
N ASP A 52 -2.70 3.71 -7.06
CA ASP A 52 -3.84 3.05 -7.69
C ASP A 52 -3.54 2.72 -9.15
N SER A 53 -3.01 3.67 -9.92
CA SER A 53 -2.63 3.44 -11.32
C SER A 53 -1.56 2.34 -11.45
N ILE A 54 -0.54 2.37 -10.59
CA ILE A 54 0.52 1.34 -10.55
C ILE A 54 -0.08 -0.03 -10.20
N SER A 55 -1.03 -0.10 -9.28
CA SER A 55 -1.67 -1.37 -8.90
C SER A 55 -2.44 -2.01 -10.07
N LEU A 56 -2.99 -1.21 -10.98
CA LEU A 56 -3.70 -1.69 -12.16
C LEU A 56 -2.73 -2.21 -13.24
N ALA A 57 -1.59 -1.52 -13.43
CA ALA A 57 -0.60 -1.81 -14.46
C ALA A 57 0.68 -2.49 -13.93
N LEU A 58 0.58 -3.24 -12.82
CA LEU A 58 1.75 -3.69 -12.04
C LEU A 58 2.73 -4.62 -12.81
N ASP A 59 2.24 -5.31 -13.83
CA ASP A 59 3.00 -6.18 -14.75
C ASP A 59 3.55 -5.44 -15.97
N GLU A 60 3.09 -4.22 -16.20
CA GLU A 60 3.51 -3.37 -17.33
C GLU A 60 4.51 -2.28 -16.91
N VAL A 61 4.59 -1.98 -15.61
CA VAL A 61 5.59 -1.04 -15.09
C VAL A 61 6.99 -1.66 -15.03
N PRO A 62 8.06 -0.84 -15.09
CA PRO A 62 9.43 -1.34 -14.90
C PRO A 62 9.57 -2.12 -13.59
N ASP A 63 10.35 -3.21 -13.62
CA ASP A 63 10.53 -4.09 -12.47
C ASP A 63 10.98 -3.34 -11.20
N GLN A 64 11.80 -2.30 -11.35
CA GLN A 64 12.23 -1.46 -10.23
C GLN A 64 11.05 -0.75 -9.58
N VAL A 65 10.15 -0.16 -10.37
CA VAL A 65 8.94 0.52 -9.88
C VAL A 65 8.03 -0.47 -9.17
N ARG A 66 7.84 -1.67 -9.73
CA ARG A 66 7.06 -2.73 -9.07
C ARG A 66 7.67 -3.10 -7.72
N ARG A 67 8.98 -3.36 -7.66
CA ARG A 67 9.68 -3.72 -6.42
C ARG A 67 9.53 -2.63 -5.36
N ASP A 68 9.76 -1.38 -5.73
CA ASP A 68 9.71 -0.25 -4.80
C ASP A 68 8.28 0.00 -4.29
N ALA A 69 7.27 -0.07 -5.16
CA ALA A 69 5.87 0.07 -4.78
C ALA A 69 5.42 -1.06 -3.82
N VAL A 70 5.79 -2.31 -4.12
CA VAL A 70 5.49 -3.46 -3.26
C VAL A 70 6.24 -3.34 -1.93
N ALA A 71 7.51 -2.93 -1.93
CA ALA A 71 8.29 -2.73 -0.71
C ALA A 71 7.70 -1.63 0.18
N ALA A 72 7.30 -0.50 -0.41
CA ALA A 72 6.62 0.58 0.29
C ALA A 72 5.29 0.11 0.90
N ALA A 73 4.48 -0.62 0.13
CA ALA A 73 3.20 -1.15 0.60
C ALA A 73 3.36 -2.20 1.73
N ARG A 74 4.43 -3.01 1.69
CA ARG A 74 4.78 -3.92 2.79
C ARG A 74 5.17 -3.15 4.05
N ARG A 75 6.02 -2.14 3.92
CA ARG A 75 6.46 -1.30 5.04
C ARG A 75 5.30 -0.55 5.67
N ASP A 76 4.35 -0.08 4.88
CA ASP A 76 3.12 0.56 5.39
C ASP A 76 2.21 -0.44 6.12
N ARG A 77 2.06 -1.67 5.60
CA ARG A 77 1.23 -2.70 6.24
C ARG A 77 1.86 -3.20 7.55
N ASP A 78 3.15 -3.47 7.52
CA ASP A 78 3.83 -4.17 8.59
C ASP A 78 4.45 -3.19 9.61
N GLY A 79 4.64 -1.91 9.25
CA GLY A 79 5.28 -0.89 10.07
C GLY A 79 6.80 -0.78 9.80
N PRO A 80 7.48 0.25 10.36
CA PRO A 80 8.92 0.46 10.21
C PRO A 80 9.78 -0.76 10.56
N ASP A 81 9.33 -1.59 11.51
CA ASP A 81 10.03 -2.81 11.97
C ASP A 81 9.47 -4.11 11.35
N GLY A 82 8.58 -4.00 10.36
CA GLY A 82 7.97 -5.15 9.70
C GLY A 82 7.04 -5.94 10.63
N PRO A 83 6.83 -7.26 10.40
CA PRO A 83 5.85 -8.06 11.16
C PRO A 83 6.06 -8.06 12.69
N ASN A 84 7.21 -7.59 13.16
CA ASN A 84 7.57 -7.49 14.57
C ASN A 84 7.34 -6.09 15.17
N ASP A 85 6.70 -5.16 14.44
CA ASP A 85 6.44 -3.82 14.97
C ASP A 85 5.45 -3.88 16.17
N PRO A 86 5.88 -3.50 17.38
CA PRO A 86 5.02 -3.54 18.57
C PRO A 86 3.85 -2.54 18.49
N ARG A 87 3.85 -1.59 17.56
CA ARG A 87 2.76 -0.63 17.32
C ARG A 87 1.63 -1.24 16.51
N ALA A 88 1.91 -2.24 15.66
CA ALA A 88 0.88 -2.96 14.92
C ALA A 88 -0.09 -3.70 15.87
N ALA A 89 0.42 -4.20 17.00
CA ALA A 89 -0.37 -4.85 18.05
C ALA A 89 -1.18 -3.87 18.93
N ARG A 90 -0.79 -2.59 19.01
CA ARG A 90 -1.43 -1.58 19.89
C ARG A 90 -2.57 -0.80 19.23
N GLY A 91 -2.77 -0.93 17.93
CA GLY A 91 -3.88 -0.29 17.20
C GLY A 91 -5.29 -0.74 17.62
N GLY A 92 -5.40 -1.78 18.45
CA GLY A 92 -6.67 -2.27 19.01
C GLY A 92 -7.12 -1.62 20.32
N LEU A 93 -6.31 -0.77 20.97
CA LEU A 93 -6.59 -0.28 22.34
C LEU A 93 -6.93 1.22 22.44
N LEU A 94 -7.12 1.91 21.33
CA LEU A 94 -7.64 3.29 21.32
C LEU A 94 -8.84 3.38 20.37
N ARG A 95 -9.97 2.82 20.82
CA ARG A 95 -11.30 3.28 20.43
C ARG A 95 -12.01 3.80 21.68
N PRO A 96 -12.56 5.03 21.69
CA PRO A 96 -13.65 5.34 22.60
C PRO A 96 -14.89 4.51 22.27
#